data_AF-A0A520ISC8-F1
#
_entry.id   AF-A0A520ISC8-F1
#
_cell.length_a   1.000
_cell.length_b   1.000
_cell.length_c   1.000
_cell.angle_alpha   90.00
_cell.angle_beta   90.00
_cell.angle_gamma   90.00
#
_symmetry.space_group_name_H-M   'P 1'
#
loop_
_entity.id
_entity.type
_entity.pdbx_description
1 polymer ?
#
loop_
_entity_poly.entity_id
_entity_poly.type
_entity_poly.pdbx_seq_one_letter_code
_entity_poly.pdbx_strand_id
1 'polypeptide(L)'
;MTVAIDKLDKIGLDGVTNELLNRGFTEADIALLKPVILLTGNNEEKIAELKQVLYASEIGLQGIEELERVFLFVKGLMLGSDSSLPNLELDITLARGLNYYTGCIFEVKTNEVAMGSIGGGGRYDDLTGMFGLKGLTGVGISFGADRIYDVLHELNLFPVSSANGTKVLLSNFDVEAETYALPLLQQMRNQG
;
A
#
# COMPACT_ATOMS: atom_id res chain seq x y z
N MET A 1 5.67 16.60 13.49
CA MET A 1 5.74 17.05 12.09
C MET A 1 5.00 16.09 11.17
N THR A 2 5.49 14.86 10.99
CA THR A 2 4.90 13.83 10.11
C THR A 2 3.40 13.58 10.32
N VAL A 3 2.96 13.46 11.59
CA VAL A 3 1.53 13.30 11.96
C VAL A 3 0.65 14.48 11.55
N ALA A 4 1.19 15.70 11.48
CA ALA A 4 0.43 16.85 11.03
C ALA A 4 0.30 16.82 9.49
N ILE A 5 1.38 16.48 8.79
CA ILE A 5 1.41 16.39 7.32
C ILE A 5 0.49 15.26 6.81
N ASP A 6 0.42 14.11 7.49
CA ASP A 6 -0.50 13.00 7.17
C ASP A 6 -1.99 13.41 7.18
N LYS A 7 -2.32 14.51 7.85
CA LYS A 7 -3.70 15.04 7.91
C LYS A 7 -4.00 16.07 6.83
N LEU A 8 -3.05 16.39 5.93
CA LEU A 8 -3.23 17.44 4.93
C LEU A 8 -4.53 17.27 4.14
N ASP A 9 -4.84 16.05 3.71
CA ASP A 9 -6.06 15.71 2.98
C ASP A 9 -7.34 15.95 3.79
N LYS A 10 -7.26 15.92 5.12
CA LYS A 10 -8.41 16.00 6.04
C LYS A 10 -8.67 17.40 6.57
N ILE A 11 -7.60 18.14 6.90
CA ILE A 11 -7.70 19.43 7.60
C ILE A 11 -7.16 20.61 6.79
N GLY A 12 -6.60 20.36 5.61
CA GLY A 12 -6.03 21.37 4.73
C GLY A 12 -4.76 22.03 5.28
N LEU A 13 -4.12 22.86 4.44
CA LEU A 13 -2.85 23.51 4.77
C LEU A 13 -2.92 24.40 6.02
N ASP A 14 -4.04 25.12 6.20
CA ASP A 14 -4.24 26.00 7.36
C ASP A 14 -4.34 25.20 8.66
N GLY A 15 -5.05 24.06 8.63
CA GLY A 15 -5.12 23.13 9.75
C GLY A 15 -3.76 22.55 10.12
N VAL A 16 -2.99 22.13 9.11
CA VAL A 16 -1.61 21.62 9.30
C VAL A 16 -0.70 22.72 9.87
N THR A 17 -0.78 23.94 9.34
CA THR A 17 0.00 25.11 9.80
C THR A 17 -0.26 25.40 11.28
N ASN A 18 -1.54 25.45 11.68
CA ASN A 18 -1.92 25.67 13.08
C ASN A 18 -1.43 24.53 13.99
N GLU A 19 -1.51 23.27 13.55
CA GLU A 19 -1.00 22.13 14.32
C GLU A 19 0.53 22.17 14.48
N LEU A 20 1.27 22.60 13.45
CA LEU A 20 2.72 22.78 13.52
C LEU A 20 3.11 23.91 14.48
N LEU A 21 2.45 25.07 14.41
CA LEU A 21 2.68 26.18 15.35
C LEU A 21 2.44 25.75 16.80
N ASN A 22 1.34 25.04 17.07
CA ASN A 22 1.03 24.52 18.41
C ASN A 22 2.05 23.49 18.92
N ARG A 23 2.82 22.85 18.02
CA ARG A 23 3.89 21.90 18.35
C ARG A 23 5.26 22.56 18.50
N GLY A 24 5.33 23.90 18.42
CA GLY A 24 6.55 24.67 18.64
C GLY A 24 7.36 24.97 17.38
N PHE A 25 6.81 24.75 16.18
CA PHE A 25 7.43 25.22 14.93
C PHE A 25 7.22 26.73 14.78
N THR A 26 8.19 27.41 14.17
CA THR A 26 8.09 28.85 13.86
C THR A 26 7.45 29.07 12.50
N GLU A 27 6.97 30.30 12.23
CA GLU A 27 6.49 30.67 10.90
C GLU A 27 7.59 30.53 9.83
N ALA A 28 8.84 30.76 10.19
CA ALA A 28 9.98 30.58 9.30
C ALA A 28 10.18 29.10 8.92
N ASP A 29 10.03 28.19 9.88
CA ASP A 29 10.09 26.74 9.61
C ASP A 29 8.96 26.30 8.68
N ILE A 30 7.76 26.83 8.90
CA ILE A 30 6.60 26.52 8.07
C ILE A 30 6.76 27.10 6.66
N ALA A 31 7.33 28.30 6.52
CA ALA A 31 7.65 28.89 5.23
C ALA A 31 8.66 28.05 4.42
N LEU A 32 9.62 27.41 5.09
CA LEU A 32 10.54 26.45 4.47
C LEU A 32 9.85 25.15 4.04
N LEU A 33 8.85 24.68 4.79
CA LEU A 33 8.13 23.44 4.50
C LEU A 33 7.05 23.60 3.42
N LYS A 34 6.45 24.79 3.30
CA LYS A 34 5.35 25.05 2.36
C LYS A 34 5.64 24.63 0.91
N PRO A 35 6.82 24.94 0.31
CA PRO A 35 7.15 24.50 -1.04
C PRO A 35 7.17 22.96 -1.17
N VAL A 36 7.65 22.26 -0.14
CA VAL A 36 7.70 20.79 -0.11
C VAL A 36 6.31 20.17 -0.01
N ILE A 37 5.42 20.78 0.79
CA ILE A 37 4.06 20.28 1.02
C ILE A 37 3.17 20.55 -0.20
N LEU A 38 3.38 21.66 -0.90
CA LEU A 38 2.58 22.10 -2.05
C LEU A 38 3.18 21.67 -3.39
N LEU A 39 4.14 20.75 -3.37
CA LEU A 39 4.80 20.22 -4.56
C LEU A 39 3.77 19.59 -5.50
N THR A 40 3.78 19.99 -6.77
CA THR A 40 2.87 19.45 -7.79
C THR A 40 3.64 19.12 -9.06
N GLY A 41 3.06 18.29 -9.92
CA GLY A 41 3.69 17.85 -11.17
C GLY A 41 3.94 16.35 -11.23
N ASN A 42 4.66 15.92 -12.26
CA ASN A 42 5.08 14.53 -12.40
C ASN A 42 6.26 14.19 -11.47
N ASN A 43 6.66 12.92 -11.42
CA ASN A 43 7.70 12.46 -10.50
C ASN A 43 9.05 13.12 -10.79
N GLU A 44 9.42 13.32 -12.06
CA GLU A 44 10.66 13.97 -12.45
C GLU A 44 10.71 15.45 -12.01
N GLU A 45 9.62 16.18 -12.22
CA GLU A 45 9.45 17.57 -11.77
C GLU A 45 9.54 17.67 -10.24
N LYS A 46 8.80 16.82 -9.53
CA LYS A 46 8.82 16.74 -8.07
C LYS A 46 10.23 16.46 -7.54
N ILE A 47 10.94 15.49 -8.11
CA ILE A 47 12.33 15.17 -7.71
C ILE A 47 13.27 16.35 -7.96
N ALA A 48 13.16 17.01 -9.11
CA ALA A 48 14.01 18.16 -9.44
C ALA A 48 13.80 19.34 -8.46
N GLU A 49 12.55 19.63 -8.09
CA GLU A 49 12.22 20.67 -7.13
C GLU A 49 12.71 20.30 -5.71
N LEU A 50 12.54 19.05 -5.28
CA LEU A 50 13.05 18.57 -3.98
C LEU A 50 14.56 18.72 -3.87
N LYS A 51 15.32 18.48 -4.95
CA LYS A 51 16.77 18.71 -4.97
C LYS A 51 17.13 20.17 -4.72
N GLN A 52 16.33 21.10 -5.25
CA GLN A 52 16.53 22.53 -5.03
C GLN A 52 16.18 22.93 -3.59
N VAL A 53 15.07 22.43 -3.05
CA VAL A 53 14.63 22.78 -1.69
C VAL A 53 15.55 22.17 -0.62
N LEU A 54 15.99 20.92 -0.83
CA LEU A 54 16.81 20.17 0.12
C LEU A 54 18.31 20.25 -0.17
N TYR A 55 18.77 21.18 -1.01
CA TYR A 55 20.16 21.28 -1.46
C TYR A 55 21.20 21.35 -0.32
N ALA A 56 20.81 21.91 0.84
CA ALA A 56 21.67 22.05 2.01
C ALA A 56 21.59 20.86 2.98
N SER A 57 20.70 19.89 2.72
CA SER A 57 20.46 18.73 3.59
C SER A 57 21.11 17.48 2.99
N GLU A 58 22.21 17.03 3.60
CA GLU A 58 22.88 15.80 3.17
C GLU A 58 21.94 14.59 3.23
N ILE A 59 21.20 14.43 4.32
CA ILE A 59 20.21 13.35 4.49
C ILE A 59 19.07 13.47 3.46
N GLY A 60 18.64 14.70 3.17
CA GLY A 60 17.60 14.95 2.16
C GLY A 60 18.06 14.53 0.77
N LEU A 61 19.28 14.89 0.39
CA LEU A 61 19.88 14.50 -0.89
C LEU A 61 20.08 12.98 -1.00
N GLN A 62 20.51 12.32 0.08
CA GLN A 62 20.60 10.85 0.14
C GLN A 62 19.22 10.20 -0.07
N GLY A 63 18.17 10.73 0.56
CA GLY A 63 16.80 10.25 0.38
C GLY A 63 16.31 10.40 -1.06
N ILE A 64 16.64 11.52 -1.72
CA ILE A 64 16.31 11.73 -3.13
C ILE A 64 17.05 10.73 -4.03
N GLU A 65 18.35 10.50 -3.79
CA GLU A 65 19.12 9.50 -4.54
C GLU A 65 18.56 8.09 -4.36
N GLU A 66 18.12 7.73 -3.14
CA GLU A 66 17.42 6.48 -2.88
C GLU A 66 16.12 6.37 -3.68
N LEU A 67 15.30 7.42 -3.73
CA LEU A 67 14.07 7.46 -4.52
C LEU A 67 14.35 7.29 -6.03
N GLU A 68 15.32 8.02 -6.58
CA GLU A 68 15.71 7.90 -7.99
C GLU A 68 16.15 6.48 -8.35
N ARG A 69 16.88 5.81 -7.45
CA ARG A 69 17.26 4.40 -7.62
C ARG A 69 16.05 3.47 -7.60
N VAL A 70 15.08 3.69 -6.72
CA VAL A 70 13.83 2.92 -6.68
C VAL A 70 13.06 3.08 -8.00
N PHE A 71 12.88 4.31 -8.49
CA PHE A 71 12.23 4.56 -9.79
C PHE A 71 12.97 3.88 -10.95
N LEU A 72 14.30 3.93 -10.96
CA LEU A 72 15.11 3.24 -11.95
C LEU A 72 14.89 1.71 -11.93
N PHE A 73 14.90 1.10 -10.75
CA PHE A 73 14.68 -0.35 -10.62
C PHE A 73 13.27 -0.77 -11.02
N VAL A 74 12.25 -0.02 -10.61
CA VAL A 74 10.86 -0.29 -11.01
C VAL A 74 10.73 -0.20 -12.53
N LYS A 75 11.26 0.85 -13.16
CA LYS A 75 11.27 0.98 -14.62
C LYS A 75 11.95 -0.20 -15.30
N GLY A 76 13.10 -0.63 -14.78
CA GLY A 76 13.84 -1.79 -15.31
C GLY A 76 13.07 -3.11 -15.21
N LEU A 77 12.40 -3.37 -14.08
CA LEU A 77 11.58 -4.57 -13.87
C LEU A 77 10.36 -4.62 -14.81
N MET A 78 9.79 -3.46 -15.15
CA MET A 78 8.55 -3.38 -15.94
C MET A 78 8.80 -3.44 -17.45
N LEU A 79 10.02 -3.15 -17.93
CA LEU A 79 10.39 -3.33 -19.34
C LEU A 79 10.30 -4.80 -19.81
N GLY A 80 10.32 -5.76 -18.89
CA GLY A 80 10.19 -7.19 -19.17
C GLY A 80 8.79 -7.77 -18.95
N SER A 81 7.80 -6.96 -18.54
CA SER A 81 6.45 -7.43 -18.24
C SER A 81 5.43 -6.99 -19.30
N ASP A 82 4.53 -7.90 -19.69
CA ASP A 82 3.35 -7.57 -20.53
C ASP A 82 2.29 -6.73 -19.80
N SER A 83 2.52 -6.42 -18.52
CA SER A 83 1.62 -5.60 -17.71
C SER A 83 1.92 -4.11 -17.91
N SER A 84 0.87 -3.29 -18.03
CA SER A 84 1.02 -1.84 -17.98
C SER A 84 1.61 -1.42 -16.63
N LEU A 85 2.51 -0.45 -16.65
CA LEU A 85 3.06 0.17 -15.44
C LEU A 85 1.91 0.57 -14.50
N PRO A 86 1.91 0.15 -13.23
CA PRO A 86 1.04 0.77 -12.26
C PRO A 86 1.35 2.27 -12.20
N ASN A 87 0.34 3.09 -11.92
CA ASN A 87 0.55 4.52 -11.74
C ASN A 87 1.35 4.74 -10.45
N LEU A 88 2.68 4.76 -10.58
CA LEU A 88 3.60 5.01 -9.48
C LEU A 88 3.79 6.51 -9.34
N GLU A 89 3.32 7.07 -8.23
CA GLU A 89 3.41 8.49 -7.93
C GLU A 89 4.30 8.73 -6.70
N LEU A 90 5.17 9.73 -6.79
CA LEU A 90 5.88 10.29 -5.65
C LEU A 90 4.93 11.22 -4.88
N ASP A 91 4.57 10.80 -3.66
CA ASP A 91 3.79 11.58 -2.73
C ASP A 91 4.63 11.94 -1.51
N ILE A 92 4.95 13.23 -1.37
CA ILE A 92 5.76 13.77 -0.27
C ILE A 92 4.94 13.98 1.01
N THR A 93 3.62 13.96 0.88
CA THR A 93 2.69 14.07 2.01
C THR A 93 2.46 12.72 2.69
N LEU A 94 2.84 11.62 2.03
CA LEU A 94 2.76 10.28 2.58
C LEU A 94 3.69 10.13 3.81
N ALA A 95 3.09 10.28 4.98
CA ALA A 95 3.77 10.17 6.26
C ALA A 95 3.05 9.11 7.11
N ARG A 96 3.42 7.83 6.93
CA ARG A 96 2.86 6.73 7.73
C ARG A 96 3.02 7.02 9.23
N GLY A 97 1.96 6.81 10.01
CA GLY A 97 1.93 7.06 11.46
C GLY A 97 2.82 6.15 12.32
N LEU A 98 3.78 5.44 11.72
CA LEU A 98 4.67 4.51 12.40
C LEU A 98 6.11 5.04 12.34
N ASN A 99 6.70 5.26 13.51
CA ASN A 99 8.01 5.92 13.65
C ASN A 99 9.20 5.00 13.37
N TYR A 100 9.01 3.85 12.70
CA TYR A 100 10.08 2.87 12.47
C TYR A 100 10.62 2.86 11.04
N TYR A 101 10.01 3.56 10.09
CA TYR A 101 10.52 3.65 8.73
C TYR A 101 11.74 4.57 8.68
N THR A 102 12.79 4.12 7.98
CA THR A 102 14.07 4.85 7.85
C THR A 102 14.42 5.19 6.41
N GLY A 103 13.68 4.66 5.43
CA GLY A 103 13.89 4.91 4.01
C GLY A 103 12.57 4.97 3.25
N CYS A 104 12.55 4.44 2.03
CA CYS A 104 11.37 4.49 1.16
C CYS A 104 10.12 3.84 1.81
N ILE A 105 8.98 4.49 1.64
CA ILE A 105 7.66 4.09 2.12
C ILE A 105 6.74 3.96 0.92
N PHE A 106 5.85 2.96 0.96
CA PHE A 106 4.90 2.68 -0.11
C PHE A 106 3.47 2.64 0.42
N GLU A 107 2.56 3.13 -0.41
CA GLU A 107 1.13 3.03 -0.19
C GLU A 107 0.43 2.64 -1.50
N VAL A 108 -0.50 1.69 -1.41
CA VAL A 108 -1.33 1.26 -2.54
C VAL A 108 -2.76 1.72 -2.28
N LYS A 109 -3.34 2.40 -3.26
CA LYS A 109 -4.74 2.83 -3.30
C LYS A 109 -5.38 2.33 -4.60
N THR A 110 -6.70 2.20 -4.61
CA THR A 110 -7.46 1.96 -5.84
C THR A 110 -8.00 3.30 -6.35
N ASN A 111 -8.05 3.46 -7.68
CA ASN A 111 -8.68 4.62 -8.32
C ASN A 111 -10.17 4.39 -8.62
N GLU A 112 -10.64 3.15 -8.49
CA GLU A 112 -11.98 2.73 -8.90
C GLU A 112 -13.02 2.96 -7.81
N VAL A 113 -12.60 2.96 -6.55
CA VAL A 113 -13.49 3.08 -5.38
C VAL A 113 -12.87 4.06 -4.40
N ALA A 114 -13.70 4.92 -3.80
CA ALA A 114 -13.30 5.85 -2.74
C ALA A 114 -13.04 5.09 -1.43
N MET A 115 -11.95 4.33 -1.39
CA MET A 115 -11.52 3.55 -0.25
C MET A 115 -10.12 3.98 0.20
N GLY A 116 -9.85 3.85 1.50
CA GLY A 116 -8.50 4.06 2.02
C GLY A 116 -7.50 3.07 1.45
N SER A 117 -6.22 3.23 1.80
CA SER A 117 -5.13 2.35 1.36
C SER A 117 -5.45 0.85 1.49
N ILE A 118 -5.22 0.08 0.42
CA ILE A 118 -5.39 -1.38 0.40
C ILE A 118 -4.09 -2.14 0.68
N GLY A 119 -2.98 -1.42 0.87
CA GLY A 119 -1.69 -2.01 1.17
C GLY A 119 -0.59 -0.97 1.32
N GLY A 120 0.56 -1.41 1.80
CA GLY A 120 1.76 -0.59 1.79
C GLY A 120 2.86 -1.18 2.64
N GLY A 121 3.88 -0.38 2.92
CA GLY A 121 5.08 -0.87 3.58
C GLY A 121 6.23 0.10 3.47
N GLY A 122 7.45 -0.40 3.62
CA GLY A 122 8.64 0.42 3.52
C GLY A 122 9.87 -0.22 4.16
N ARG A 123 10.98 0.52 4.09
CA ARG A 123 12.28 0.13 4.65
C ARG A 123 12.43 0.58 6.11
N TYR A 124 13.00 -0.30 6.93
CA TYR A 124 13.32 -0.04 8.33
C TYR A 124 14.69 -0.65 8.66
N ASP A 125 15.63 0.18 9.13
CA ASP A 125 17.02 -0.25 9.33
C ASP A 125 17.33 -0.82 10.72
N ASP A 126 16.50 -0.55 11.73
CA ASP A 126 16.76 -0.97 13.11
C ASP A 126 15.49 -1.32 13.90
N LEU A 127 14.44 -1.82 13.23
CA LEU A 127 13.21 -2.23 13.91
C LEU A 127 13.46 -3.31 14.98
N THR A 128 14.37 -4.25 14.70
CA THR A 128 14.74 -5.30 15.66
C THR A 128 15.61 -4.77 16.81
N GLY A 129 16.19 -3.58 16.67
CA GLY A 129 16.97 -2.93 17.72
C GLY A 129 16.14 -2.68 18.98
N MET A 130 14.83 -2.40 18.82
CA MET A 130 13.87 -2.30 19.92
C MET A 130 13.69 -3.61 20.71
N PHE A 131 14.05 -4.75 20.11
CA PHE A 131 13.95 -6.08 20.70
C PHE A 131 15.33 -6.67 21.08
N GLY A 132 16.39 -5.86 21.06
CA GLY A 132 17.73 -6.26 21.48
C GLY A 132 18.64 -6.80 20.39
N LEU A 133 18.19 -6.82 19.13
CA LEU A 133 19.00 -7.24 17.98
C LEU A 133 19.26 -6.04 17.06
N LYS A 134 20.43 -5.42 17.18
CA LYS A 134 20.80 -4.22 16.42
C LYS A 134 21.35 -4.52 15.03
N GLY A 135 21.20 -3.57 14.12
CA GLY A 135 21.90 -3.57 12.83
C GLY A 135 21.29 -4.53 11.81
N LEU A 136 20.00 -4.82 11.92
CA LEU A 136 19.26 -5.64 10.96
C LEU A 136 18.32 -4.76 10.14
N THR A 137 18.72 -4.50 8.90
CA THR A 137 17.86 -3.84 7.91
C THR A 137 16.82 -4.80 7.36
N GLY A 138 15.59 -4.29 7.23
CA GLY A 138 14.51 -4.96 6.54
C GLY A 138 13.70 -4.03 5.64
N VAL A 139 13.00 -4.65 4.70
CA VAL A 139 11.92 -4.04 3.93
C VAL A 139 10.74 -4.98 3.97
N GLY A 140 9.55 -4.44 4.20
CA GLY A 140 8.34 -5.23 4.32
C GLY A 140 7.16 -4.54 3.65
N ILE A 141 6.22 -5.36 3.17
CA ILE A 141 4.93 -4.91 2.65
C ILE A 141 3.81 -5.68 3.34
N SER A 142 2.64 -5.09 3.37
CA SER A 142 1.42 -5.67 3.92
C SER A 142 0.24 -5.33 3.02
N PHE A 143 -0.72 -6.25 2.95
CA PHE A 143 -1.96 -6.11 2.21
C PHE A 143 -3.11 -6.04 3.21
N GLY A 144 -4.00 -5.05 3.03
CA GLY A 144 -5.23 -4.93 3.79
C GLY A 144 -6.28 -5.87 3.22
N ALA A 145 -6.25 -7.15 3.62
CA ALA A 145 -7.12 -8.20 3.07
C ALA A 145 -8.60 -7.83 3.09
N ASP A 146 -9.11 -7.29 4.21
CA ASP A 146 -10.51 -6.87 4.34
C ASP A 146 -10.86 -5.74 3.35
N ARG A 147 -9.96 -4.74 3.21
CA ARG A 147 -10.18 -3.65 2.25
C ARG A 147 -10.12 -4.13 0.81
N ILE A 148 -9.23 -5.06 0.50
CA ILE A 148 -9.17 -5.68 -0.82
C ILE A 148 -10.48 -6.44 -1.08
N TYR A 149 -10.99 -7.19 -0.09
CA TYR A 149 -12.27 -7.87 -0.20
C TYR A 149 -13.41 -6.89 -0.50
N ASP A 150 -13.50 -5.79 0.25
CA ASP A 150 -14.53 -4.77 0.06
C ASP A 150 -14.45 -4.13 -1.34
N VAL A 151 -13.24 -3.79 -1.81
CA VAL A 151 -13.03 -3.29 -3.18
C VAL A 151 -13.49 -4.31 -4.23
N LEU A 152 -13.11 -5.58 -4.07
CA LEU A 152 -13.52 -6.64 -4.99
C LEU A 152 -15.04 -6.87 -4.96
N HIS A 153 -15.66 -6.75 -3.78
CA HIS A 153 -17.10 -6.89 -3.61
C HIS A 153 -17.85 -5.73 -4.27
N GLU A 154 -17.45 -4.49 -4.01
CA GLU A 154 -18.08 -3.28 -4.57
C GLU A 154 -17.98 -3.23 -6.10
N LEU A 155 -16.83 -3.65 -6.64
CA LEU A 155 -16.61 -3.74 -8.09
C LEU A 155 -17.18 -5.03 -8.72
N ASN A 156 -17.83 -5.90 -7.95
CA ASN A 156 -18.33 -7.20 -8.40
C ASN A 156 -17.26 -8.05 -9.12
N LEU A 157 -16.01 -7.98 -8.65
CA LEU A 157 -14.85 -8.68 -9.22
C LEU A 157 -14.67 -10.10 -8.68
N PHE A 158 -15.45 -10.48 -7.66
CA PHE A 158 -15.50 -11.89 -7.28
C PHE A 158 -16.07 -12.71 -8.43
N PRO A 159 -15.44 -13.84 -8.79
CA PRO A 159 -16.01 -14.73 -9.78
C PRO A 159 -17.41 -15.12 -9.33
N VAL A 160 -18.35 -15.21 -10.28
CA VAL A 160 -19.74 -15.64 -10.04
C VAL A 160 -19.71 -17.10 -9.60
N SER A 161 -19.41 -17.31 -8.31
CA SER A 161 -19.25 -18.56 -7.61
C SER A 161 -18.43 -19.65 -8.33
N SER A 162 -17.20 -19.87 -7.87
CA SER A 162 -16.71 -21.24 -7.69
C SER A 162 -17.34 -21.82 -6.41
N ALA A 163 -18.68 -21.80 -6.33
CA ALA A 163 -19.34 -22.58 -5.29
C ALA A 163 -19.12 -24.03 -5.69
N ASN A 164 -18.09 -24.66 -5.12
CA ASN A 164 -17.99 -26.11 -5.00
C ASN A 164 -19.11 -26.58 -4.06
N GLY A 165 -20.35 -26.33 -4.45
CA GLY A 165 -21.52 -26.91 -3.84
C GLY A 165 -21.68 -28.35 -4.28
N THR A 166 -22.72 -28.99 -3.77
CA THR A 166 -23.13 -30.32 -4.21
C THR A 166 -23.32 -30.33 -5.73
N LYS A 167 -22.46 -31.05 -6.46
CA LYS A 167 -22.56 -31.19 -7.93
C LYS A 167 -23.67 -32.16 -8.35
N VAL A 168 -23.93 -33.17 -7.52
CA VAL A 168 -24.90 -34.24 -7.78
C VAL A 168 -25.67 -34.54 -6.50
N LEU A 169 -27.00 -34.56 -6.59
CA LEU A 169 -27.89 -35.06 -5.56
C LEU A 169 -28.41 -36.44 -6.00
N LEU A 170 -28.12 -37.48 -5.23
CA LEU A 170 -28.72 -38.80 -5.44
C LEU A 170 -30.06 -38.85 -4.72
N SER A 171 -31.16 -38.79 -5.47
CA SER A 171 -32.50 -38.94 -4.93
C SER A 171 -32.79 -40.41 -4.66
N ASN A 172 -33.13 -40.74 -3.42
CA ASN A 172 -33.53 -42.09 -3.05
C ASN A 172 -35.06 -42.20 -3.01
N PHE A 173 -35.63 -43.20 -3.68
CA PHE A 173 -37.09 -43.35 -3.85
C PHE A 173 -37.68 -44.50 -3.04
N ASP A 174 -36.87 -45.47 -2.64
CA ASP A 174 -37.28 -46.65 -1.86
C ASP A 174 -36.09 -47.24 -1.07
N VAL A 175 -36.34 -48.32 -0.33
CA VAL A 175 -35.32 -48.94 0.53
C VAL A 175 -34.34 -49.76 -0.30
N GLU A 176 -34.79 -50.36 -1.40
CA GLU A 176 -33.97 -51.15 -2.31
C GLU A 176 -32.90 -50.29 -2.99
N ALA A 177 -33.26 -49.08 -3.41
CA ALA A 177 -32.36 -48.14 -4.06
C ALA A 177 -31.22 -47.64 -3.14
N GLU A 178 -31.35 -47.72 -1.81
CA GLU A 178 -30.25 -47.38 -0.87
C GLU A 178 -28.99 -48.19 -1.14
N THR A 179 -29.17 -49.48 -1.45
CA THR A 179 -28.07 -50.42 -1.69
C THR A 179 -27.25 -50.07 -2.93
N TYR A 180 -27.84 -49.33 -3.88
CA TYR A 180 -27.18 -48.86 -5.10
C TYR A 180 -26.69 -47.41 -4.97
N ALA A 181 -27.44 -46.56 -4.27
CA ALA A 181 -27.13 -45.15 -4.11
C ALA A 181 -25.84 -44.91 -3.30
N LEU A 182 -25.59 -45.68 -2.25
CA LEU A 182 -24.41 -45.50 -1.39
C LEU A 182 -23.08 -45.87 -2.09
N PRO A 183 -22.96 -47.01 -2.80
CA PRO A 183 -21.76 -47.29 -3.60
C PRO A 183 -21.53 -46.26 -4.71
N LEU A 184 -22.60 -45.82 -5.39
CA LEU A 184 -22.51 -44.81 -6.44
C LEU A 184 -22.06 -43.45 -5.89
N LEU A 185 -22.58 -43.04 -4.72
CA LEU A 185 -22.14 -41.85 -4.00
C LEU A 185 -20.62 -41.90 -3.72
N GLN A 186 -20.12 -43.07 -3.28
CA GLN A 186 -18.70 -43.23 -2.99
C GLN A 186 -17.85 -43.18 -4.27
N GLN A 187 -18.32 -43.78 -5.36
CA GLN A 187 -17.64 -43.70 -6.66
C GLN A 187 -17.56 -42.26 -7.16
N MET A 188 -18.64 -41.50 -7.07
CA MET A 188 -18.65 -40.07 -7.45
C MET A 188 -17.70 -39.25 -6.58
N ARG A 189 -17.71 -39.44 -5.25
CA ARG A 189 -16.76 -38.77 -4.33
C ARG A 189 -15.31 -39.07 -4.64
N ASN A 190 -14.99 -40.30 -5.07
CA ASN A 190 -13.63 -40.69 -5.43
C ASN A 190 -13.13 -40.03 -6.72
N GLN A 191 -14.02 -39.44 -7.54
CA GLN A 191 -13.68 -38.80 -8.81
C GLN A 191 -13.64 -37.26 -8.73
N GLY A 192 -14.02 -36.66 -7.60
CA GLY A 192 -14.05 -35.21 -7.38
C GLY A 192 -15.33 -34.53 -7.84
#